data_AF-A0A7J4EE72-F1
#
_entry.id   AF-A0A7J4EE72-F1
#
_cell.length_a   1.000
_cell.length_b   1.000
_cell.length_c   1.000
_cell.angle_alpha   90.00
_cell.angle_beta   90.00
_cell.angle_gamma   90.00
#
_symmetry.space_group_name_H-M   'P 1'
#
loop_
_entity.id
_entity.type
_entity.pdbx_description
1 polymer ?
#
loop_
_entity_poly.entity_id
_entity_poly.type
_entity_poly.pdbx_seq_one_letter_code
_entity_poly.pdbx_strand_id
1 'polypeptide(L)'
;MLPEEEKLEEIRKRIDEIDATIVDLLSKRMAYAKLVKDLKVRMNMPIKDGRREEEVIEKWCEHARRNRRGGEYDLSEEMMKRMAVLIIEYTVKNELLPTTSDMNV
;
A
#
# COMPACT_ATOMS: atom_id res chain seq x y z
N MET A 1 -8.43 -32.48 -18.50
CA MET A 1 -7.23 -31.63 -18.33
C MET A 1 -6.04 -32.52 -18.11
N LEU A 2 -4.88 -32.12 -18.62
CA LEU A 2 -3.62 -32.76 -18.28
C LEU A 2 -3.25 -32.42 -16.82
N PRO A 3 -2.57 -33.30 -16.07
CA PRO A 3 -2.21 -33.05 -14.67
C PRO A 3 -1.42 -31.75 -14.42
N GLU A 4 -0.63 -31.32 -15.40
CA GLU A 4 0.13 -30.07 -15.33
C GLU A 4 -0.76 -28.82 -15.46
N GLU A 5 -1.83 -28.91 -16.24
CA GLU A 5 -2.82 -27.82 -16.38
C GLU A 5 -3.59 -27.60 -15.08
N GLU A 6 -3.90 -28.69 -14.36
CA GLU A 6 -4.58 -28.62 -13.06
C GLU A 6 -3.69 -27.98 -12.00
N LYS A 7 -2.41 -28.40 -11.93
CA LYS A 7 -1.42 -27.79 -11.04
C LYS A 7 -1.19 -26.31 -11.33
N LEU A 8 -1.15 -25.91 -12.60
CA LEU A 8 -1.03 -24.51 -12.99
C LEU A 8 -2.22 -23.69 -12.48
N GLU A 9 -3.43 -24.21 -12.62
CA GLU A 9 -4.64 -23.55 -12.19
C GLU A 9 -4.71 -23.41 -10.66
N GLU A 10 -4.27 -24.42 -9.91
CA GLU A 10 -4.15 -24.33 -8.45
C GLU A 10 -3.15 -23.26 -8.01
N ILE A 11 -2.01 -23.14 -8.69
CA ILE A 11 -1.01 -22.10 -8.40
C ILE A 11 -1.60 -20.71 -8.67
N ARG A 12 -2.32 -20.55 -9.79
CA ARG A 12 -2.97 -19.27 -10.14
C ARG A 12 -4.01 -18.87 -9.10
N LYS A 13 -4.86 -19.80 -8.64
CA LYS A 13 -5.83 -19.53 -7.57
C LYS A 13 -5.16 -19.02 -6.29
N ARG A 14 -4.01 -19.58 -5.91
CA ARG A 14 -3.24 -19.09 -4.76
C ARG A 14 -2.70 -17.68 -4.97
N ILE A 15 -2.31 -17.32 -6.20
CA ILE A 15 -1.91 -15.96 -6.55
C ILE A 15 -3.13 -15.02 -6.44
N ASP A 16 -4.28 -15.41 -6.98
CA ASP A 16 -5.50 -14.61 -6.93
C ASP A 16 -5.96 -14.34 -5.47
N GLU A 17 -5.82 -15.32 -4.58
CA GLU A 17 -6.09 -15.17 -3.14
C GLU A 17 -5.15 -14.16 -2.46
N ILE A 18 -3.86 -14.19 -2.83
CA ILE A 18 -2.87 -13.21 -2.35
C ILE A 18 -3.21 -11.82 -2.87
N ASP A 19 -3.53 -11.69 -4.16
CA ASP A 19 -3.86 -10.42 -4.80
C ASP A 19 -5.13 -9.80 -4.18
N ALA A 20 -6.16 -10.60 -3.91
CA ALA A 20 -7.35 -10.17 -3.18
C ALA A 20 -7.00 -9.62 -1.79
N THR A 21 -6.10 -10.31 -1.07
CA THR A 21 -5.63 -9.87 0.25
C THR A 21 -4.85 -8.56 0.17
N ILE A 22 -4.02 -8.37 -0.87
CA ILE A 22 -3.29 -7.11 -1.11
C ILE A 22 -4.28 -5.96 -1.31
N VAL A 23 -5.32 -6.16 -2.12
CA VAL A 23 -6.37 -5.14 -2.36
C VAL A 23 -7.05 -4.76 -1.04
N ASP A 24 -7.49 -5.73 -0.24
CA ASP A 24 -8.15 -5.48 1.05
C ASP A 24 -7.26 -4.68 2.02
N LEU A 25 -5.97 -5.02 2.09
CA LEU A 25 -5.01 -4.33 2.94
C LEU A 25 -4.77 -2.88 2.48
N LEU A 26 -4.67 -2.66 1.17
CA LEU A 26 -4.54 -1.32 0.61
C LEU A 26 -5.79 -0.47 0.84
N SER A 27 -6.99 -1.04 0.70
CA SER A 27 -8.25 -0.36 1.01
C SER A 27 -8.32 0.06 2.47
N LYS A 28 -7.95 -0.82 3.41
CA LYS A 28 -7.84 -0.49 4.84
C LYS A 28 -6.83 0.63 5.08
N ARG A 29 -5.66 0.58 4.43
CA ARG A 29 -4.65 1.65 4.51
C ARG A 29 -5.21 3.00 4.05
N MET A 30 -6.00 3.04 2.97
CA MET A 30 -6.64 4.27 2.48
C MET A 30 -7.65 4.84 3.47
N ALA A 31 -8.45 3.98 4.12
CA ALA A 31 -9.38 4.42 5.15
C ALA A 31 -8.65 5.11 6.32
N TYR A 32 -7.54 4.55 6.78
CA TYR A 32 -6.71 5.19 7.82
C TYR A 32 -6.07 6.49 7.34
N ALA A 33 -5.62 6.57 6.08
CA ALA A 33 -5.05 7.80 5.53
C ALA A 33 -6.08 8.95 5.55
N LYS A 34 -7.33 8.68 5.16
CA LYS A 34 -8.42 9.65 5.27
C LYS A 34 -8.62 10.15 6.70
N LEU A 35 -8.60 9.26 7.69
CA LEU A 35 -8.69 9.66 9.11
C LEU A 35 -7.52 10.54 9.54
N VAL A 36 -6.31 10.27 9.05
CA VAL A 36 -5.13 11.11 9.30
C VAL A 36 -5.28 12.48 8.67
N LYS A 37 -5.81 12.58 7.43
CA LYS A 37 -6.15 13.87 6.80
C LYS A 37 -7.12 14.67 7.68
N ASP A 38 -8.22 14.06 8.12
CA ASP A 38 -9.25 14.75 8.93
C ASP A 38 -8.68 15.25 10.27
N LEU A 39 -7.73 14.52 10.85
CA LEU A 39 -6.98 14.98 12.03
C LEU A 39 -6.05 16.15 11.72
N LYS A 40 -5.26 16.05 10.64
CA LYS A 40 -4.34 17.13 10.22
C LYS A 40 -5.08 18.43 9.94
N VAL A 41 -6.22 18.38 9.25
CA VAL A 41 -7.07 19.55 8.99
C VAL A 41 -7.55 20.19 10.29
N ARG A 42 -8.07 19.39 11.23
CA ARG A 42 -8.51 19.88 12.55
C ARG A 42 -7.39 20.50 13.38
N MET A 43 -6.16 20.00 13.21
CA MET A 43 -4.96 20.51 13.87
C MET A 43 -4.27 21.66 13.10
N ASN A 44 -4.82 22.09 11.96
CA ASN A 44 -4.20 23.05 11.04
C ASN A 44 -2.77 22.66 10.62
N MET A 45 -2.53 21.36 10.44
CA MET A 45 -1.27 20.78 10.00
C MET A 45 -1.26 20.54 8.49
N PRO A 46 -0.08 20.60 7.84
CA PRO A 46 0.04 20.30 6.43
C PRO A 46 -0.30 18.82 6.13
N ILE A 47 -1.06 18.59 5.06
CA ILE A 47 -1.40 17.23 4.60
C ILE A 47 -0.13 16.49 4.18
N LYS A 48 0.75 17.14 3.41
CA LYS A 48 2.04 16.59 3.00
C LYS A 48 3.04 16.64 4.16
N ASP A 49 3.69 15.52 4.43
CA ASP A 49 4.73 15.39 5.47
C ASP A 49 5.88 14.55 4.90
N GLY A 50 6.85 15.23 4.27
CA GLY A 50 7.96 14.57 3.58
C GLY A 50 8.79 13.68 4.49
N ARG A 51 8.99 14.08 5.76
CA ARG A 51 9.70 13.25 6.74
C ARG A 51 8.94 11.96 7.01
N ARG A 52 7.62 12.04 7.21
CA ARG A 52 6.79 10.85 7.42
C ARG A 52 6.77 9.95 6.19
N GLU A 53 6.77 10.51 4.99
CA GLU A 53 6.80 9.78 3.72
C GLU A 53 8.12 8.99 3.57
N GLU A 54 9.26 9.61 3.86
CA GLU A 54 10.58 8.95 3.88
C GLU A 54 10.63 7.81 4.91
N GLU A 55 10.10 8.03 6.12
CA GLU A 55 10.03 6.99 7.15
C GLU A 55 9.18 5.78 6.72
N VAL A 56 8.10 6.00 5.96
CA VAL A 56 7.27 4.91 5.45
C VAL A 56 8.05 4.10 4.40
N ILE A 57 8.73 4.77 3.48
CA ILE A 57 9.56 4.12 2.46
C ILE A 57 10.65 3.27 3.12
N GLU A 58 11.37 3.83 4.10
CA GLU A 58 12.45 3.11 4.78
C GLU A 58 11.94 1.87 5.51
N LYS A 59 10.78 1.95 6.17
CA LYS A 59 10.15 0.79 6.83
C LYS A 59 9.79 -0.33 5.85
N TRP A 60 9.35 0.03 4.63
CA TRP A 60 9.05 -0.97 3.59
C TRP A 60 10.32 -1.65 3.08
N CYS A 61 11.37 -0.88 2.81
CA CYS A 61 12.69 -1.41 2.43
C CYS A 61 13.27 -2.32 3.52
N GLU A 62 13.19 -1.90 4.78
CA GLU A 62 13.66 -2.69 5.93
C GLU A 62 12.91 -4.01 6.06
N HIS A 63 11.60 -4.00 5.80
CA HIS A 63 10.79 -5.22 5.81
C HIS A 63 11.22 -6.20 4.72
N ALA A 64 11.48 -5.72 3.49
CA ALA A 64 12.06 -6.54 2.43
C ALA A 64 13.42 -7.13 2.81
N ARG A 65 14.31 -6.31 3.40
CA ARG A 65 15.63 -6.78 3.88
C ARG A 65 15.51 -7.90 4.91
N ARG A 66 14.56 -7.79 5.84
CA ARG A 66 14.33 -8.81 6.87
C ARG A 66 13.79 -10.11 6.27
N ASN A 67 12.84 -10.02 5.35
CA ASN A 67 12.23 -11.20 4.72
C ASN A 67 13.22 -11.96 3.82
N ARG A 68 14.14 -11.26 3.14
CA ARG A 68 15.22 -11.88 2.35
C ARG A 68 16.15 -12.76 3.19
N ARG A 69 16.33 -12.48 4.48
CA ARG A 69 17.22 -13.24 5.36
C ARG A 69 16.60 -14.54 5.90
N GLY A 70 15.32 -14.82 5.61
CA GLY A 70 14.60 -15.94 6.21
C GLY A 70 13.56 -16.65 5.33
N GLY A 71 13.49 -16.42 4.01
CA GLY A 71 12.43 -17.01 3.19
C GLY A 71 12.75 -17.22 1.71
N GLU A 72 11.97 -18.10 1.07
CA GLU A 72 11.97 -18.52 -0.34
C GLU A 72 11.62 -17.41 -1.36
N TYR A 73 11.23 -16.22 -0.90
CA TYR A 73 10.67 -15.15 -1.75
C TYR A 73 11.58 -13.92 -1.79
N ASP A 74 12.06 -13.53 -2.99
CA ASP A 74 12.96 -12.39 -3.18
C ASP A 74 12.23 -11.18 -3.76
N LEU A 75 11.60 -10.37 -2.89
CA LEU A 75 11.20 -9.02 -3.24
C LEU A 75 12.35 -8.06 -2.95
N SER A 76 12.86 -7.41 -4.00
CA SER A 76 13.97 -6.46 -3.87
C SER A 76 13.57 -5.18 -3.12
N GLU A 77 14.52 -4.57 -2.44
CA GLU A 77 14.33 -3.25 -1.80
C GLU A 77 13.90 -2.19 -2.82
N GLU A 78 14.41 -2.28 -4.05
CA GLU A 78 14.04 -1.38 -5.14
C GLU A 78 12.55 -1.49 -5.46
N MET A 79 12.02 -2.71 -5.56
CA MET A 79 10.59 -2.94 -5.81
C MET A 79 9.74 -2.39 -4.66
N MET A 80 10.12 -2.66 -3.41
CA MET A 80 9.40 -2.13 -2.24
C MET A 80 9.41 -0.61 -2.18
N LYS A 81 10.55 0.02 -2.51
CA LYS A 81 10.64 1.47 -2.61
C LYS A 81 9.67 2.01 -3.66
N ARG A 82 9.64 1.42 -4.86
CA ARG A 82 8.72 1.83 -5.93
C ARG A 82 7.26 1.69 -5.52
N MET A 83 6.89 0.58 -4.88
CA MET A 83 5.53 0.37 -4.37
C MET A 83 5.16 1.37 -3.29
N ALA A 84 6.04 1.61 -2.31
CA ALA A 84 5.81 2.56 -1.23
C ALA A 84 5.57 3.98 -1.76
N VAL A 85 6.42 4.43 -2.70
CA VAL A 85 6.28 5.74 -3.36
C VAL A 85 4.95 5.84 -4.08
N LEU A 86 4.61 4.85 -4.92
CA LEU A 86 3.36 4.84 -5.69
C LEU A 86 2.13 4.94 -4.78
N ILE A 87 2.11 4.18 -3.68
CA ILE A 87 1.01 4.18 -2.73
C ILE A 87 0.92 5.53 -1.99
N ILE A 88 2.06 6.11 -1.59
CA ILE A 88 2.10 7.44 -0.95
C ILE A 88 1.56 8.50 -1.89
N GLU A 89 2.03 8.54 -3.14
CA GLU A 89 1.58 9.51 -4.15
C GLU A 89 0.09 9.39 -4.41
N TYR A 90 -0.42 8.16 -4.57
CA TYR A 90 -1.85 7.90 -4.70
C TYR A 90 -2.64 8.38 -3.47
N THR A 91 -2.10 8.17 -2.26
CA THR A 91 -2.72 8.61 -1.01
C THR A 91 -2.83 10.13 -0.95
N VAL A 92 -1.71 10.84 -1.13
CA VAL A 92 -1.66 12.30 -1.07
C VAL A 92 -2.57 12.91 -2.14
N LYS A 93 -2.58 12.35 -3.35
CA LYS A 93 -3.47 12.82 -4.42
C LYS A 93 -4.94 12.70 -4.03
N ASN A 94 -5.36 11.58 -3.44
CA ASN A 94 -6.74 11.40 -2.99
C ASN A 94 -7.08 12.27 -1.77
N GLU A 95 -6.12 12.51 -0.88
CA GLU A 95 -6.31 13.43 0.25
C GLU A 95 -6.44 14.89 -0.20
N LEU A 96 -5.82 15.28 -1.31
CA LEU A 96 -5.94 16.63 -1.87
C LEU A 96 -7.22 16.85 -2.67
N LEU A 97 -7.93 15.79 -3.07
CA LEU A 97 -9.24 15.94 -3.70
C LEU A 97 -10.27 16.42 -2.67
N PRO A 98 -11.16 17.36 -3.03
CA PRO A 98 -12.28 17.75 -2.18
C PRO A 98 -13.14 16.51 -1.92
N THR A 99 -13.46 16.25 -0.66
CA THR A 99 -14.39 15.18 -0.34
C THR A 99 -15.80 15.63 -0.72
N THR A 100 -16.69 14.69 -1.05
CA THR A 100 -18.10 15.01 -1.34
C THR A 100 -18.81 15.70 -0.17
N SER A 101 -18.27 15.60 1.05
CA SER A 101 -18.71 16.38 2.22
C SER A 101 -18.38 17.88 2.13
N ASP A 102 -17.35 18.26 1.37
CA ASP A 102 -16.90 19.65 1.21
C ASP A 102 -17.73 20.42 0.16
N MET A 103 -18.60 19.74 -0.60
CA MET A 103 -19.46 20.36 -1.63
C MET A 103 -20.90 20.64 -1.17
N ASN A 104 -21.21 20.37 0.10
CA ASN A 104 -22.56 20.55 0.68
C ASN A 104 -22.60 21.60 1.80
N VAL A 105 -21.71 22.60 1.78
CA VAL A 105 -21.73 23.77 2.69
C VAL A 105 -21.94 25.05 1.90
#